data_AF-A0A7K0JHX0-F1
#
_entry.id   AF-A0A7K0JHX0-F1
#
_cell.length_a   1.000
_cell.length_b   1.000
_cell.length_c   1.000
_cell.angle_alpha   90.00
_cell.angle_beta   90.00
_cell.angle_gamma   90.00
#
_symmetry.space_group_name_H-M   'P 1'
#
loop_
_entity.id
_entity.type
_entity.pdbx_description
1 polymer ?
#
loop_
_entity_poly.entity_id
_entity_poly.type
_entity_poly.pdbx_seq_one_letter_code
_entity_poly.pdbx_strand_id
1 'polypeptide(L)'
;MGKYDFIKEGNVLFWHDPDNGLSDGVYQVVSVPEVIEDDSIILIAASGSEAEVYPTELSPINSGRSYKKAFLRWKAERETDGKVFYDRLSEVMKTDSKMKVGDMVVFTNDAGLVFGPYEVLAFEKPDNIKDRCVFIDHDSYWFSERPENLLLVQIGGEL
;
A
#
# COMPACT_ATOMS: atom_id res chain seq x y z
N MET A 1 13.89 -2.04 20.80
CA MET A 1 13.76 -2.27 19.36
C MET A 1 15.16 -2.33 18.80
N GLY A 2 15.57 -3.46 18.24
CA GLY A 2 16.81 -3.59 17.49
C GLY A 2 16.78 -2.74 16.22
N LYS A 3 17.96 -2.44 15.69
CA LYS A 3 18.15 -1.56 14.52
C LYS A 3 17.30 -1.99 13.33
N TYR A 4 17.15 -3.30 13.12
CA TYR A 4 16.49 -3.89 11.95
C TYR A 4 15.19 -4.64 12.28
N ASP A 5 14.55 -4.38 13.42
CA ASP A 5 13.30 -5.05 13.83
C ASP A 5 12.14 -4.87 12.84
N PHE A 6 12.25 -3.93 11.91
CA PHE A 6 11.28 -3.68 10.85
C PHE A 6 11.47 -4.58 9.61
N ILE A 7 12.62 -5.25 9.46
CA ILE A 7 12.92 -6.15 8.35
C ILE A 7 12.47 -7.56 8.74
N LYS A 8 11.36 -8.01 8.16
CA LYS A 8 10.78 -9.34 8.37
C LYS A 8 10.19 -9.85 7.07
N GLU A 9 10.25 -11.15 6.84
CA GLU A 9 9.59 -11.77 5.68
C GLU A 9 8.12 -11.36 5.61
N GLY A 10 7.69 -11.03 4.39
CA GLY A 10 6.34 -10.53 4.10
C GLY A 10 6.15 -9.03 4.33
N ASN A 11 7.02 -8.34 5.07
CA ASN A 11 6.90 -6.88 5.24
C ASN A 11 7.17 -6.15 3.93
N VAL A 12 6.49 -5.02 3.76
CA VAL A 12 6.70 -4.11 2.64
C VAL A 12 7.53 -2.92 3.12
N LEU A 13 8.67 -2.68 2.46
CA LEU A 13 9.66 -1.67 2.82
C LEU A 13 9.98 -0.79 1.61
N PHE A 14 10.58 0.37 1.88
CA PHE A 14 11.16 1.21 0.84
C PHE A 14 12.65 0.88 0.72
N TRP A 15 13.10 0.57 -0.50
CA TRP A 15 14.51 0.41 -0.85
C TRP A 15 15.03 1.69 -1.48
N HIS A 16 16.18 2.15 -0.96
CA HIS A 16 16.97 3.25 -1.53
C HIS A 16 18.10 2.65 -2.36
N ASP A 17 17.91 2.58 -3.66
CA ASP A 17 18.86 2.03 -4.62
C ASP A 17 20.14 2.88 -4.65
N PRO A 18 21.32 2.31 -4.31
CA PRO A 18 22.57 3.04 -4.31
C PRO A 18 22.98 3.53 -5.72
N ASP A 19 22.44 2.97 -6.80
CA ASP A 19 22.74 3.34 -8.19
C ASP A 19 21.96 4.58 -8.67
N ASN A 20 22.09 5.68 -7.92
CA ASN A 20 21.41 6.97 -8.15
C ASN A 20 19.87 6.89 -8.07
N GLY A 21 19.33 5.93 -7.32
CA GLY A 21 17.89 5.80 -7.10
C GLY A 21 17.09 5.38 -8.32
N LEU A 22 17.71 4.75 -9.32
CA LEU A 22 17.02 4.28 -10.53
C LEU A 22 15.95 3.23 -10.22
N SER A 23 16.20 2.42 -9.18
CA SER A 23 15.31 1.36 -8.70
C SER A 23 14.73 1.67 -7.31
N ASP A 24 14.79 2.93 -6.87
CA ASP A 24 14.13 3.37 -5.63
C ASP A 24 12.66 2.95 -5.67
N GLY A 25 12.19 2.33 -4.60
CA GLY A 25 10.82 1.86 -4.62
C GLY A 25 10.41 0.99 -3.46
N VAL A 26 9.21 0.46 -3.63
CA VAL A 26 8.49 -0.31 -2.63
C VAL A 26 8.61 -1.78 -2.97
N TYR A 27 9.16 -2.55 -2.05
CA TYR A 27 9.42 -3.97 -2.24
C TYR A 27 8.96 -4.78 -1.03
N GLN A 28 8.56 -6.02 -1.28
CA GLN A 28 8.27 -6.99 -0.23
C GLN A 28 9.55 -7.74 0.14
N VAL A 29 9.79 -7.92 1.43
CA VAL A 29 10.88 -8.76 1.93
C VAL A 29 10.51 -10.23 1.72
N VAL A 30 11.35 -10.95 0.97
CA VAL A 30 11.17 -12.36 0.62
C VAL A 30 11.94 -13.26 1.57
N SER A 31 13.17 -12.90 1.93
CA SER A 31 14.01 -13.71 2.81
C SER A 31 14.89 -12.84 3.70
N VAL A 32 15.03 -13.26 4.96
CA VAL A 32 15.90 -12.63 5.96
C VAL A 32 16.76 -13.69 6.68
N PRO A 33 18.01 -13.37 7.04
CA PRO A 33 18.80 -14.23 7.92
C PRO A 33 18.24 -14.21 9.36
N GLU A 34 18.60 -15.22 10.16
CA GLU A 34 18.17 -15.33 11.57
C GLU A 34 18.63 -14.13 12.42
N VAL A 35 19.84 -13.62 12.13
CA VAL A 35 20.42 -12.43 12.76
C VAL A 35 20.78 -11.45 11.65
N ILE A 36 20.31 -10.21 11.78
CA ILE A 36 20.55 -9.15 10.79
C ILE A 36 21.66 -8.22 11.29
N GLU A 37 22.73 -8.16 10.50
CA GLU A 37 23.89 -7.26 10.64
C GLU A 37 23.98 -6.33 9.42
N ASP A 38 24.85 -5.33 9.45
CA ASP A 38 24.92 -4.30 8.40
C ASP A 38 25.31 -4.85 7.01
N ASP A 39 26.03 -5.97 6.96
CA ASP A 39 26.49 -6.67 5.75
C ASP A 39 25.64 -7.91 5.42
N SER A 40 24.54 -8.13 6.15
CA SER A 40 23.58 -9.17 5.82
C SER A 40 22.95 -8.94 4.45
N ILE A 41 22.51 -10.02 3.80
CA ILE A 41 21.81 -9.95 2.53
C ILE A 41 20.33 -10.19 2.77
N ILE A 42 19.51 -9.24 2.33
CA ILE A 42 18.06 -9.33 2.35
C ILE A 42 17.57 -9.52 0.92
N LEU A 43 16.73 -10.53 0.69
CA LEU A 43 16.08 -10.70 -0.61
C LEU A 43 14.77 -9.91 -0.60
N ILE A 44 14.62 -8.99 -1.55
CA ILE A 44 13.40 -8.22 -1.75
C ILE A 44 12.83 -8.47 -3.15
N ALA A 45 11.52 -8.34 -3.31
CA ALA A 45 10.85 -8.55 -4.59
C ALA A 45 9.70 -7.58 -4.83
N ALA A 46 9.50 -7.22 -6.09
CA ALA A 46 8.34 -6.49 -6.58
C ALA A 46 8.04 -6.91 -8.03
N SER A 47 6.79 -7.26 -8.32
CA SER A 47 6.27 -7.47 -9.69
C SER A 47 7.18 -8.27 -10.64
N GLY A 48 7.74 -9.40 -10.17
CA GLY A 48 8.58 -10.29 -10.97
C GLY A 48 10.04 -9.88 -11.10
N SER A 49 10.47 -8.85 -10.37
CA SER A 49 11.87 -8.50 -10.15
C SER A 49 12.27 -8.80 -8.71
N GLU A 50 13.49 -9.27 -8.51
CA GLU A 50 14.08 -9.57 -7.21
C GLU A 50 15.45 -8.87 -7.11
N ALA A 51 15.82 -8.46 -5.90
CA ALA A 51 17.11 -7.86 -5.62
C ALA A 51 17.65 -8.34 -4.26
N GLU A 52 18.96 -8.56 -4.20
CA GLU A 52 19.70 -8.73 -2.96
C GLU A 52 20.20 -7.37 -2.50
N VAL A 53 19.83 -6.95 -1.29
CA VAL A 53 20.11 -5.61 -0.77
C VAL A 53 20.66 -5.65 0.66
N TYR A 54 21.31 -4.56 1.06
CA TYR A 54 21.76 -4.40 2.44
C TYR A 54 20.64 -3.84 3.33
N PRO A 55 20.57 -4.24 4.62
CA PRO A 55 19.61 -3.70 5.58
C PRO A 55 19.66 -2.18 5.73
N THR A 56 20.84 -1.58 5.51
CA THR A 56 21.08 -0.14 5.58
C THR A 56 20.42 0.65 4.44
N GLU A 57 20.06 -0.03 3.35
CA GLU A 57 19.38 0.55 2.19
C GLU A 57 17.84 0.49 2.35
N LEU A 58 17.34 -0.13 3.42
CA LEU A 58 15.92 -0.34 3.65
C LEU A 58 15.38 0.64 4.70
N SER A 59 14.18 1.13 4.45
CA SER A 59 13.43 1.96 5.40
C SER A 59 12.01 1.42 5.62
N PRO A 60 11.49 1.49 6.86
CA PRO A 60 10.09 1.15 7.11
C PRO A 60 9.17 2.16 6.42
N ILE A 61 8.06 1.66 5.88
CA ILE A 61 6.97 2.51 5.40
C ILE A 61 6.01 2.76 6.57
N ASN A 62 5.61 4.02 6.77
CA ASN A 62 4.73 4.39 7.86
C ASN A 62 3.27 4.05 7.50
N SER A 63 2.71 3.05 8.17
CA SER A 63 1.30 2.64 8.06
C SER A 63 0.39 3.32 9.09
N GLY A 64 0.93 4.16 9.98
CA GLY A 64 0.14 4.91 10.96
C GLY A 64 -0.82 4.05 11.79
N ARG A 65 -1.87 4.67 12.32
CA ARG A 65 -2.98 3.99 13.00
C ARG A 65 -4.04 3.60 11.97
N SER A 66 -4.69 2.45 12.15
CA SER A 66 -5.89 2.07 11.38
C SER A 66 -7.11 2.95 11.74
N TYR A 67 -7.81 3.40 10.70
CA TYR A 67 -9.06 4.17 10.72
C TYR A 67 -10.27 3.38 10.20
N LYS A 68 -10.11 2.10 9.86
CA LYS A 68 -11.16 1.22 9.34
C LYS A 68 -12.46 1.25 10.12
N LYS A 69 -12.40 1.28 11.46
CA LYS A 69 -13.61 1.42 12.29
C LYS A 69 -14.33 2.75 12.10
N ALA A 70 -13.57 3.85 11.98
CA ALA A 70 -14.13 5.17 11.71
C ALA A 70 -14.73 5.23 10.29
N PHE A 71 -14.02 4.65 9.32
CA PHE A 71 -14.51 4.48 7.95
C PHE A 71 -15.83 3.71 7.90
N LEU A 72 -15.94 2.55 8.54
CA LEU A 72 -17.17 1.73 8.50
C LEU A 72 -18.38 2.47 9.06
N ARG A 73 -18.19 3.26 10.14
CA ARG A 73 -19.25 4.11 10.68
C ARG A 73 -19.66 5.20 9.68
N TRP A 74 -18.69 5.90 9.12
CA TRP A 74 -18.91 6.95 8.12
C TRP A 74 -19.59 6.39 6.86
N LYS A 75 -19.15 5.23 6.38
CA LYS A 75 -19.72 4.51 5.23
C LYS A 75 -21.19 4.20 5.45
N ALA A 76 -21.54 3.64 6.61
CA ALA A 76 -22.92 3.34 6.97
C ALA A 76 -23.81 4.59 6.97
N GLU A 77 -23.33 5.72 7.49
CA GLU A 77 -24.05 7.00 7.42
C GLU A 77 -24.26 7.44 5.96
N ARG A 78 -23.25 7.34 5.10
CA ARG A 78 -23.38 7.69 3.68
C ARG A 78 -24.30 6.76 2.91
N GLU A 79 -24.31 5.47 3.23
CA GLU A 79 -25.25 4.50 2.64
C GLU A 79 -26.70 4.85 2.98
N THR A 80 -26.97 5.35 4.20
CA THR A 80 -28.31 5.87 4.54
C THR A 80 -28.72 7.12 3.76
N ASP A 81 -27.74 7.92 3.33
CA ASP A 81 -27.95 9.07 2.45
C ASP A 81 -28.08 8.69 0.95
N GLY A 82 -28.07 7.38 0.64
CA GLY A 82 -28.20 6.84 -0.72
C GLY A 82 -26.89 6.70 -1.48
N LYS A 83 -25.73 6.88 -0.82
CA LYS A 83 -24.42 6.62 -1.44
C LYS A 83 -24.21 5.13 -1.63
N VAL A 84 -23.65 4.76 -2.78
CA VAL A 84 -23.35 3.36 -3.13
C VAL A 84 -21.84 3.16 -3.13
N PHE A 85 -21.40 2.10 -2.45
CA PHE A 85 -20.01 1.64 -2.46
C PHE A 85 -19.90 0.29 -3.14
N TYR A 86 -18.74 0.04 -3.75
CA TYR A 86 -18.44 -1.17 -4.52
C TYR A 86 -17.22 -1.88 -3.94
N ASP A 87 -17.03 -3.14 -4.33
CA ASP A 87 -15.97 -4.00 -3.78
C ASP A 87 -14.78 -4.13 -4.73
N ARG A 88 -14.92 -3.72 -6.01
CA ARG A 88 -13.88 -3.80 -7.03
C ARG A 88 -13.74 -2.50 -7.81
N LEU A 89 -12.50 -2.18 -8.20
CA LEU A 89 -12.21 -0.99 -9.00
C LEU A 89 -12.90 -1.04 -10.38
N SER A 90 -13.00 -2.22 -10.97
CA SER A 90 -13.63 -2.42 -12.29
C SER A 90 -15.14 -2.15 -12.30
N GLU A 91 -15.80 -2.06 -11.14
CA GLU A 91 -17.22 -1.71 -11.03
C GLU A 91 -17.47 -0.21 -11.14
N VAL A 92 -16.45 0.61 -10.88
CA VAL A 92 -16.56 2.07 -10.81
C VAL A 92 -15.86 2.79 -11.96
N MET A 93 -14.90 2.13 -12.62
CA MET A 93 -14.22 2.67 -13.80
C MET A 93 -13.70 1.58 -14.72
N LYS A 94 -13.40 1.94 -15.97
CA LYS A 94 -12.72 1.04 -16.92
C LYS A 94 -11.25 0.94 -16.53
N THR A 95 -10.79 -0.26 -16.21
CA THR A 95 -9.41 -0.55 -15.82
C THR A 95 -9.08 -2.02 -16.06
N ASP A 96 -7.80 -2.34 -16.25
CA ASP A 96 -7.28 -3.72 -16.26
C ASP A 96 -6.86 -4.19 -14.86
N SER A 97 -6.83 -3.28 -13.88
CA SER A 97 -6.51 -3.58 -12.49
C SER A 97 -7.56 -4.48 -11.85
N LYS A 98 -7.10 -5.50 -11.11
CA LYS A 98 -7.94 -6.43 -10.35
C LYS A 98 -8.16 -5.99 -8.89
N MET A 99 -7.77 -4.77 -8.55
CA MET A 99 -7.84 -4.23 -7.18
C MET A 99 -9.25 -4.36 -6.60
N LYS A 100 -9.32 -4.88 -5.38
CA LYS A 100 -10.56 -5.14 -4.63
C LYS A 100 -10.40 -4.76 -3.15
N VAL A 101 -11.53 -4.70 -2.44
CA VAL A 101 -11.56 -4.50 -0.99
C VAL A 101 -10.76 -5.61 -0.29
N GLY A 102 -9.97 -5.22 0.71
CA GLY A 102 -9.08 -6.10 1.47
C GLY A 102 -7.68 -6.25 0.88
N ASP A 103 -7.43 -5.76 -0.34
CA ASP A 103 -6.08 -5.67 -0.89
C ASP A 103 -5.25 -4.64 -0.11
N MET A 104 -3.93 -4.86 -0.04
CA MET A 104 -2.99 -3.91 0.57
C MET A 104 -2.32 -3.06 -0.51
N VAL A 105 -2.30 -1.75 -0.30
CA VAL A 105 -1.71 -0.79 -1.21
C VAL A 105 -0.73 0.13 -0.50
N VAL A 106 0.30 0.57 -1.20
CA VAL A 106 1.17 1.67 -0.78
C VAL A 106 0.73 2.93 -1.50
N PHE A 107 0.53 4.00 -0.74
CA PHE A 107 0.05 5.29 -1.23
C PHE A 107 1.21 6.24 -1.42
N THR A 108 1.30 6.85 -2.60
CA THR A 108 2.23 7.94 -2.88
C THR A 108 1.44 9.22 -3.09
N ASN A 109 1.71 10.24 -2.29
CA ASN A 109 1.04 11.53 -2.44
C ASN A 109 1.65 12.35 -3.59
N ASP A 110 1.00 13.46 -3.96
CA ASP A 110 1.45 14.35 -5.04
C ASP A 110 2.85 14.97 -4.81
N ALA A 111 3.38 14.92 -3.59
CA ALA A 111 4.73 15.37 -3.24
C ALA A 111 5.78 14.24 -3.35
N GLY A 112 5.40 13.03 -3.75
CA GLY A 112 6.28 11.86 -3.85
C GLY A 112 6.55 11.14 -2.54
N LEU A 113 5.85 11.48 -1.45
CA LEU A 113 6.00 10.80 -0.16
C LEU A 113 5.18 9.51 -0.14
N VAL A 114 5.82 8.44 0.35
CA VAL A 114 5.30 7.07 0.35
C VAL A 114 4.79 6.66 1.74
N PHE A 115 3.57 6.11 1.81
CA PHE A 115 2.87 5.74 3.04
C PHE A 115 2.17 4.37 2.93
N GLY A 116 1.91 3.74 4.07
CA GLY A 116 1.23 2.45 4.15
C GLY A 116 2.14 1.30 4.61
N PRO A 117 1.83 0.05 4.22
CA PRO A 117 0.69 -0.34 3.38
C PRO A 117 -0.65 -0.11 4.08
N TYR A 118 -1.68 0.25 3.31
CA TYR A 118 -3.06 0.48 3.76
C TYR A 118 -4.01 -0.52 3.11
N GLU A 119 -5.02 -0.96 3.85
CA GLU A 119 -6.08 -1.81 3.31
C GLU A 119 -7.01 -0.98 2.43
N VAL A 120 -7.40 -1.51 1.27
CA VAL A 120 -8.49 -0.98 0.44
C VAL A 120 -9.82 -1.29 1.11
N LEU A 121 -10.61 -0.25 1.42
CA LEU A 121 -11.82 -0.34 2.22
C LEU A 121 -13.12 -0.31 1.41
N ALA A 122 -13.15 0.41 0.28
CA ALA A 122 -14.29 0.48 -0.62
C ALA A 122 -13.93 1.19 -1.93
N PHE A 123 -14.85 1.12 -2.90
CA PHE A 123 -14.82 1.96 -4.09
C PHE A 123 -16.10 2.77 -4.24
N GLU A 124 -16.02 3.91 -4.92
CA GLU A 124 -17.18 4.72 -5.32
C GLU A 124 -17.08 5.15 -6.79
N LYS A 125 -18.23 5.42 -7.42
CA LYS A 125 -18.20 6.04 -8.76
C LYS A 125 -17.61 7.45 -8.66
N PRO A 126 -16.66 7.83 -9.52
CA PRO A 126 -16.07 9.16 -9.49
C PRO A 126 -17.10 10.22 -9.90
N ASP A 127 -17.22 11.31 -9.13
CA ASP A 127 -18.15 12.42 -9.40
C ASP A 127 -17.63 13.41 -10.46
N ASN A 128 -17.02 12.91 -11.54
CA ASN A 128 -16.56 13.66 -12.74
C ASN A 128 -15.40 14.66 -12.59
N ILE A 129 -14.82 14.89 -11.39
CA ILE A 129 -13.83 15.98 -11.22
C ILE A 129 -12.39 15.52 -11.05
N LYS A 130 -12.06 14.30 -10.57
CA LYS A 130 -10.65 13.91 -10.29
C LYS A 130 -10.29 12.41 -10.35
N ASP A 131 -11.15 11.55 -10.91
CA ASP A 131 -10.92 10.09 -10.97
C ASP A 131 -10.56 9.43 -9.61
N ARG A 132 -11.08 10.01 -8.52
CA ARG A 132 -10.87 9.50 -7.16
C ARG A 132 -12.01 8.54 -6.85
N CYS A 133 -11.66 7.32 -6.51
CA CYS A 133 -12.64 6.26 -6.39
C CYS A 133 -12.24 5.15 -5.41
N VAL A 134 -11.09 5.24 -4.75
CA VAL A 134 -10.58 4.18 -3.86
C VAL A 134 -10.49 4.67 -2.42
N PHE A 135 -11.22 4.09 -1.48
CA PHE A 135 -11.04 4.38 -0.05
C PHE A 135 -10.00 3.44 0.54
N ILE A 136 -9.07 3.97 1.32
CA ILE A 136 -8.00 3.22 1.96
C ILE A 136 -7.91 3.55 3.46
N ASP A 137 -7.31 2.64 4.24
CA ASP A 137 -7.26 2.70 5.70
C ASP A 137 -6.24 3.71 6.27
N HIS A 138 -6.39 5.01 5.98
CA HIS A 138 -5.60 6.08 6.61
C HIS A 138 -6.45 7.19 7.24
N ASP A 139 -5.77 8.20 7.78
CA ASP A 139 -6.34 9.28 8.59
C ASP A 139 -7.45 10.09 7.89
N SER A 140 -7.32 10.31 6.59
CA SER A 140 -8.31 10.93 5.71
C SER A 140 -9.28 9.91 5.08
N TYR A 141 -9.74 8.93 5.86
CA TYR A 141 -10.62 7.83 5.42
C TYR A 141 -11.92 8.25 4.71
N TRP A 142 -12.36 9.50 4.86
CA TRP A 142 -13.57 10.06 4.20
C TRP A 142 -13.27 10.60 2.80
N PHE A 143 -12.02 10.62 2.40
CA PHE A 143 -11.55 11.12 1.12
C PHE A 143 -11.03 9.91 0.34
N SER A 144 -11.64 9.60 -0.80
CA SER A 144 -11.17 8.52 -1.70
C SER A 144 -9.77 8.85 -2.22
N GLU A 145 -9.13 8.02 -3.02
CA GLU A 145 -7.84 8.27 -3.65
C GLU A 145 -7.92 7.92 -5.13
N ARG A 146 -6.93 8.39 -5.90
CA ARG A 146 -6.78 7.99 -7.30
C ARG A 146 -6.09 6.64 -7.37
N PRO A 147 -6.54 5.72 -8.23
CA PRO A 147 -5.85 4.45 -8.44
C PRO A 147 -4.38 4.63 -8.86
N GLU A 148 -4.07 5.69 -9.61
CA GLU A 148 -2.69 5.99 -10.06
C GLU A 148 -1.71 6.30 -8.92
N ASN A 149 -2.21 6.72 -7.76
CA ASN A 149 -1.41 7.00 -6.57
C ASN A 149 -1.20 5.76 -5.69
N LEU A 150 -1.77 4.61 -6.07
CA LEU A 150 -1.82 3.40 -5.26
C LEU A 150 -1.06 2.25 -5.96
N LEU A 151 -0.01 1.77 -5.30
CA LEU A 151 0.70 0.56 -5.70
C LEU A 151 0.12 -0.64 -4.95
N LEU A 152 -0.36 -1.64 -5.67
CA LEU A 152 -0.82 -2.90 -5.09
C LEU A 152 0.39 -3.74 -4.63
N VAL A 153 0.45 -4.08 -3.33
CA VAL A 153 1.58 -4.79 -2.73
C VAL A 153 1.21 -6.15 -2.15
N GLN A 154 -0.06 -6.40 -1.86
CA GLN A 154 -0.57 -7.73 -1.51
C GLN A 154 -2.03 -7.88 -1.97
N ILE A 155 -2.34 -9.00 -2.61
CA ILE A 155 -3.70 -9.34 -3.03
C ILE A 155 -4.39 -10.05 -1.86
N GLY A 156 -5.50 -9.51 -1.39
CA GLY A 156 -6.27 -10.11 -0.30
C GLY A 156 -6.79 -11.49 -0.72
N GLY A 157 -6.24 -12.56 -0.13
CA GLY A 157 -6.76 -13.93 -0.29
C GLY A 157 -5.83 -14.97 -0.91
N GLU A 158 -4.57 -14.66 -1.20
CA GLU A 158 -3.54 -15.68 -1.48
C GLU A 158 -2.42 -15.56 -0.43
N LEU A 159 -2.41 -16.52 0.50
CA LEU A 159 -1.25 -16.98 1.27
C LEU A 159 -0.96 -18.41 0.81
#